data_AF-A0AAJ7QDL9-F1
#
_entry.id   AF-A0AAJ7QDL9-F1
#
_cell.length_a   1.000
_cell.length_b   1.000
_cell.length_c   1.000
_cell.angle_alpha   90.00
_cell.angle_beta   90.00
_cell.angle_gamma   90.00
#
_symmetry.space_group_name_H-M   'P 1'
#
loop_
_entity.id
_entity.type
_entity.pdbx_description
1 polymer ?
#
loop_
_entity_poly.entity_id
_entity_poly.type
_entity_poly.pdbx_seq_one_letter_code
_entity_poly.pdbx_strand_id
1 'polypeptide(L)'
;MDWKTFQALLSGVNKYSTAFGRVWLSVVFVFRVMVYVVAAERVWGDEQKDFDCNTKQPGCANVCYDHFFPISHIRLWALQLIFVTCPSFMVVMHVAYRDDRERKYRAKHGEEAKLYNNTGKKHGGLWWTYLISLFVKTGIEVSFLYILHRVYDSFYLPRLVKCEVSPCPNQVDCYIGHPTEKKVFTYFMVGASALCIVLNICEIIYLISKRIARCANKVKRRNRNMAVHHDDFNDDPFNNCNQPMTRVDLKEKPPSFKSAYRSSYKPSALKLEEKIRASAPNLSL
;
A
#
# COMPACT_ATOMS: atom_id res chain seq x y z
N MET A 1 -4.98 13.76 -22.22
CA MET A 1 -5.07 13.12 -20.87
C MET A 1 -4.80 14.20 -19.83
N ASP A 2 -5.74 14.49 -18.94
CA ASP A 2 -5.66 15.71 -18.11
C ASP A 2 -4.58 15.64 -17.02
N TRP A 3 -3.55 16.46 -17.19
CA TRP A 3 -2.43 16.61 -16.25
C TRP A 3 -2.88 16.95 -14.83
N LYS A 4 -3.93 17.78 -14.69
CA LYS A 4 -4.50 18.18 -13.39
C LYS A 4 -5.01 16.97 -12.58
N THR A 5 -5.62 15.99 -13.25
CA THR A 5 -6.15 14.78 -12.61
C THR A 5 -5.01 13.88 -12.13
N PHE A 6 -3.96 13.71 -12.94
CA PHE A 6 -2.75 12.98 -12.55
C PHE A 6 -2.02 13.64 -11.38
N GLN A 7 -1.88 14.97 -11.41
CA GLN A 7 -1.27 15.75 -10.33
C GLN A 7 -2.07 15.66 -9.02
N ALA A 8 -3.40 15.71 -9.09
CA ALA A 8 -4.28 15.51 -7.93
C ALA A 8 -4.09 14.12 -7.31
N LEU A 9 -4.09 13.06 -8.13
CA LEU A 9 -3.87 11.69 -7.67
C LEU A 9 -2.50 11.51 -7.02
N LEU A 10 -1.42 11.98 -7.66
CA LEU A 10 -0.06 11.95 -7.11
C LEU A 10 0.03 12.68 -5.76
N SER A 11 -0.58 13.87 -5.64
CA SER A 11 -0.57 14.65 -4.40
C SER A 11 -1.22 13.88 -3.22
N GLY A 12 -2.29 13.14 -3.50
CA GLY A 12 -2.98 12.29 -2.53
C GLY A 12 -2.10 11.14 -2.03
N VAL A 13 -1.40 10.44 -2.92
CA VAL A 13 -0.49 9.35 -2.50
C VAL A 13 0.71 9.90 -1.71
N ASN A 14 1.21 11.08 -2.09
CA ASN A 14 2.37 11.71 -1.46
C ASN A 14 2.14 12.02 0.04
N LYS A 15 0.92 12.42 0.41
CA LYS A 15 0.56 12.84 1.78
C LYS A 15 0.65 11.72 2.84
N TYR A 16 0.43 10.47 2.45
CA TYR A 16 0.32 9.33 3.37
C TYR A 16 1.41 8.25 3.21
N SER A 17 2.29 8.40 2.22
CA SER A 17 3.41 7.48 1.97
C SER A 17 4.61 7.74 2.89
N THR A 18 5.50 6.74 3.04
CA THR A 18 6.78 6.94 3.74
C THR A 18 7.69 7.86 2.93
N ALA A 19 8.75 8.43 3.53
CA ALA A 19 9.71 9.23 2.78
C ALA A 19 10.28 8.48 1.55
N PHE A 20 10.50 7.16 1.67
CA PHE A 20 10.86 6.27 0.57
C PHE A 20 9.73 6.16 -0.47
N GLY A 21 8.52 5.81 -0.04
CA GLY A 21 7.39 5.64 -0.94
C GLY A 21 6.98 6.93 -1.68
N ARG A 22 7.26 8.12 -1.12
CA ARG A 22 7.09 9.42 -1.80
C ARG A 22 8.02 9.59 -2.99
N VAL A 23 9.31 9.33 -2.80
CA VAL A 23 10.32 9.39 -3.89
C VAL A 23 10.06 8.30 -4.92
N TRP A 24 9.70 7.09 -4.48
CA TRP A 24 9.33 5.96 -5.33
C TRP A 24 8.16 6.29 -6.28
N LEU A 25 7.06 6.85 -5.75
CA LEU A 25 5.87 7.22 -6.53
C LEU A 25 6.13 8.40 -7.47
N SER A 26 6.89 9.40 -7.03
CA SER A 26 7.05 10.63 -7.82
C SER A 26 8.15 10.55 -8.86
N VAL A 27 9.19 9.72 -8.67
CA VAL A 27 10.32 9.63 -9.61
C VAL A 27 10.16 8.41 -10.51
N VAL A 28 10.11 7.20 -9.95
CA VAL A 28 10.19 5.97 -10.76
C VAL A 28 8.90 5.73 -11.54
N PHE A 29 7.73 5.90 -10.91
CA PHE A 29 6.46 5.72 -11.60
C PHE A 29 6.17 6.82 -12.64
N VAL A 30 6.46 8.09 -12.35
CA VAL A 30 6.28 9.19 -13.32
C VAL A 30 7.23 9.05 -14.50
N PHE A 31 8.51 8.75 -14.26
CA PHE A 31 9.48 8.49 -15.33
C PHE A 31 9.01 7.34 -16.23
N ARG A 32 8.53 6.24 -15.64
CA ARG A 32 8.04 5.08 -16.39
C ARG A 32 6.78 5.36 -17.21
N VAL A 33 5.83 6.15 -16.68
CA VAL A 33 4.65 6.60 -17.44
C VAL A 33 5.08 7.52 -18.59
N MET A 34 6.04 8.42 -18.36
CA MET A 34 6.59 9.29 -19.41
C MET A 34 7.26 8.46 -20.53
N VAL A 35 8.16 7.54 -20.17
CA VAL A 35 8.83 6.64 -21.14
C VAL A 35 7.80 5.80 -21.90
N TYR A 36 6.79 5.27 -21.22
CA TYR A 36 5.70 4.52 -21.85
C TYR A 36 4.94 5.37 -22.89
N VAL A 37 4.54 6.60 -22.56
CA VAL A 37 3.81 7.48 -23.49
C VAL A 37 4.65 7.82 -24.72
N VAL A 38 5.92 8.22 -24.52
CA VAL A 38 6.84 8.53 -25.63
C VAL A 38 7.08 7.31 -26.52
N ALA A 39 7.29 6.13 -25.92
CA ALA A 39 7.46 4.88 -26.65
C ALA A 39 6.22 4.48 -27.44
N ALA A 40 5.03 4.55 -26.81
CA ALA A 40 3.76 4.15 -27.42
C ALA A 40 3.48 4.92 -28.71
N GLU A 41 3.64 6.24 -28.68
CA GLU A 41 3.33 7.10 -29.83
C GLU A 41 4.42 7.06 -30.90
N ARG A 42 5.71 6.97 -30.54
CA ARG A 42 6.82 7.17 -31.49
C ARG A 42 7.43 5.90 -32.06
N VAL A 43 7.37 4.79 -31.34
CA VAL A 43 8.13 3.56 -31.68
C VAL A 43 7.24 2.34 -31.85
N TRP A 44 6.05 2.35 -31.23
CA TRP A 44 5.05 1.29 -31.34
C TRP A 44 3.78 1.67 -32.11
N GLY A 45 3.66 2.93 -32.57
CA GLY A 45 2.48 3.42 -33.29
C GLY A 45 2.22 2.71 -34.62
N ASP A 46 3.26 2.58 -35.46
CA ASP A 46 3.21 1.95 -36.78
C ASP A 46 3.75 0.48 -36.77
N GLU A 47 3.85 -0.19 -35.60
CA GLU A 47 4.58 -1.47 -35.45
C GLU A 47 4.14 -2.59 -36.42
N GLN A 48 2.85 -2.67 -36.77
CA GLN A 48 2.35 -3.66 -37.74
C GLN A 48 2.58 -3.25 -39.20
N LYS A 49 2.68 -1.95 -39.48
CA LYS A 49 2.89 -1.40 -40.82
C LYS A 49 4.35 -1.45 -41.24
N ASP A 50 5.26 -1.29 -40.28
CA ASP A 50 6.71 -1.41 -40.50
C ASP A 50 7.21 -2.88 -40.35
N PHE A 51 6.30 -3.85 -40.34
CA PHE A 51 6.62 -5.29 -40.40
C PHE A 51 6.47 -5.77 -41.84
N ASP A 52 7.58 -5.84 -42.55
CA ASP A 52 7.62 -6.17 -43.98
C ASP A 52 8.16 -7.59 -44.21
N CYS A 53 7.53 -8.35 -45.10
CA CYS A 53 7.93 -9.73 -45.42
C CYS A 53 8.28 -9.83 -46.90
N ASN A 54 9.37 -10.52 -47.22
CA ASN A 54 9.85 -10.72 -48.59
C ASN A 54 8.97 -11.72 -49.37
N THR A 55 7.74 -11.30 -49.69
CA THR A 55 6.72 -12.08 -50.40
C THR A 55 5.66 -11.18 -50.99
N LYS A 56 5.04 -11.61 -52.08
CA LYS A 56 3.85 -10.95 -52.66
C LYS A 56 2.53 -11.63 -52.25
N GLN A 57 2.59 -12.63 -51.38
CA GLN A 57 1.43 -13.39 -50.95
C GLN A 57 0.55 -12.57 -49.99
N PRO A 58 -0.72 -12.29 -50.34
CA PRO A 58 -1.62 -11.54 -49.46
C PRO A 58 -1.85 -12.29 -48.14
N GLY A 59 -1.91 -11.55 -47.04
CA GLY A 59 -2.16 -12.07 -45.69
C GLY A 59 -0.95 -12.70 -44.99
N CYS A 60 0.13 -13.06 -45.71
CA CYS A 60 1.32 -13.67 -45.10
C CYS A 60 1.97 -12.76 -44.04
N ALA A 61 2.15 -11.47 -44.33
CA ALA A 61 2.69 -10.52 -43.34
C ALA A 61 1.83 -10.42 -42.07
N ASN A 62 0.50 -10.44 -42.19
CA ASN A 62 -0.41 -10.37 -41.05
C ASN A 62 -0.31 -11.59 -40.14
N VAL A 63 -0.26 -12.82 -40.69
CA VAL A 63 -0.16 -14.03 -39.87
C VAL A 63 1.23 -14.19 -39.25
N CYS A 64 2.29 -13.78 -39.95
CA CYS A 64 3.64 -13.77 -39.42
C CYS A 64 3.80 -12.76 -38.28
N TYR A 65 3.20 -11.58 -38.43
CA TYR A 65 3.17 -10.58 -37.37
C TYR A 65 2.47 -11.12 -36.11
N ASP A 66 1.28 -11.69 -36.25
CA ASP A 66 0.52 -12.28 -35.12
C ASP A 66 1.26 -13.44 -34.46
N HIS A 67 1.95 -14.28 -35.24
CA HIS A 67 2.76 -15.39 -34.75
C HIS A 67 3.97 -14.95 -33.91
N PHE A 68 4.71 -13.91 -34.35
CA PHE A 68 5.87 -13.40 -33.63
C PHE A 68 5.53 -12.37 -32.54
N PHE A 69 4.38 -11.70 -32.63
CA PHE A 69 3.92 -10.68 -31.70
C PHE A 69 2.47 -10.91 -31.22
N PRO A 70 2.16 -12.09 -30.62
CA PRO A 70 0.78 -12.44 -30.21
C PRO A 70 0.20 -11.46 -29.18
N ILE A 71 1.09 -10.81 -28.42
CA ILE A 71 0.82 -9.55 -27.73
C ILE A 71 2.01 -8.65 -28.05
N SER A 72 1.81 -7.34 -28.18
CA SER A 72 2.91 -6.37 -28.34
C SER A 72 3.45 -5.88 -27.00
N HIS A 73 4.74 -5.54 -26.97
CA HIS A 73 5.46 -5.10 -25.77
C HIS A 73 4.73 -3.95 -25.06
N ILE A 74 4.26 -2.99 -25.84
CA ILE A 74 3.54 -1.81 -25.33
C ILE A 74 2.23 -2.18 -24.63
N ARG A 75 1.48 -3.18 -25.14
CA ARG A 75 0.23 -3.65 -24.49
C ARG A 75 0.53 -4.32 -23.14
N LEU A 76 1.60 -5.11 -23.05
CA LEU A 76 2.03 -5.71 -21.79
C LEU A 76 2.48 -4.66 -20.77
N TRP A 77 3.21 -3.62 -21.18
CA TRP A 77 3.57 -2.50 -20.29
C TRP A 77 2.36 -1.66 -19.87
N ALA A 78 1.38 -1.47 -20.75
CA ALA A 78 0.12 -0.79 -20.41
C ALA A 78 -0.62 -1.55 -19.29
N LEU A 79 -0.78 -2.87 -19.46
CA LEU A 79 -1.40 -3.74 -18.45
C LEU A 79 -0.59 -3.71 -17.14
N GLN A 80 0.74 -3.81 -17.21
CA GLN A 80 1.63 -3.73 -16.04
C GLN A 80 1.45 -2.41 -15.27
N LEU A 81 1.37 -1.27 -15.98
CA LEU A 81 1.11 0.05 -15.40
C LEU A 81 -0.28 0.13 -14.76
N ILE A 82 -1.31 -0.45 -15.38
CA ILE A 82 -2.65 -0.52 -14.78
C ILE A 82 -2.60 -1.35 -13.49
N PHE A 83 -2.15 -2.60 -13.56
CA PHE A 83 -2.13 -3.50 -12.40
C PHE A 83 -1.24 -3.00 -11.25
N VAL A 84 -0.12 -2.32 -11.51
CA VAL A 84 0.73 -1.76 -10.44
C VAL A 84 0.11 -0.51 -9.76
N THR A 85 -0.79 0.21 -10.46
CA THR A 85 -1.51 1.34 -9.86
C THR A 85 -2.67 0.91 -8.98
N CYS A 86 -3.37 -0.18 -9.30
CA CYS A 86 -4.55 -0.63 -8.54
C CYS A 86 -4.30 -0.79 -7.02
N PRO A 87 -3.23 -1.47 -6.54
CA PRO A 87 -2.90 -1.52 -5.11
C PRO A 87 -2.60 -0.15 -4.49
N SER A 88 -2.03 0.76 -5.28
CA SER A 88 -1.70 2.11 -4.82
C SER A 88 -2.97 2.94 -4.61
N PHE A 89 -3.92 2.88 -5.55
CA PHE A 89 -5.24 3.51 -5.41
C PHE A 89 -6.07 2.89 -4.28
N MET A 90 -6.03 1.56 -4.10
CA MET A 90 -6.70 0.88 -3.00
C MET A 90 -6.24 1.41 -1.64
N VAL A 91 -4.94 1.64 -1.44
CA VAL A 91 -4.40 2.22 -0.20
C VAL A 91 -4.89 3.66 0.00
N VAL A 92 -4.86 4.50 -1.04
CA VAL A 92 -5.33 5.89 -0.95
C VAL A 92 -6.82 5.95 -0.64
N MET A 93 -7.62 5.13 -1.31
CA MET A 93 -9.06 5.01 -1.06
C MET A 93 -9.35 4.53 0.37
N HIS A 94 -8.62 3.53 0.87
CA HIS A 94 -8.75 3.05 2.25
C HIS A 94 -8.39 4.13 3.28
N VAL A 95 -7.39 4.97 3.01
CA VAL A 95 -7.07 6.14 3.85
C VAL A 95 -8.21 7.17 3.80
N ALA A 96 -8.64 7.59 2.61
CA ALA A 96 -9.71 8.57 2.43
C ALA A 96 -11.03 8.12 3.10
N TYR A 97 -11.39 6.84 2.96
CA TYR A 97 -12.54 6.23 3.63
C TYR A 97 -12.42 6.27 5.17
N ARG A 98 -11.22 6.03 5.72
CA ARG A 98 -10.98 6.12 7.16
C ARG A 98 -11.06 7.55 7.68
N ASP A 99 -10.52 8.52 6.93
CA ASP A 99 -10.56 9.95 7.26
C ASP A 99 -12.03 10.46 7.23
N ASP A 100 -12.83 10.09 6.23
CA ASP A 100 -14.27 10.40 6.17
C ASP A 100 -15.05 9.78 7.33
N ARG A 101 -14.79 8.50 7.63
CA ARG A 101 -15.39 7.81 8.78
C ARG A 101 -15.05 8.47 10.12
N GLU A 102 -13.88 9.06 10.26
CA GLU A 102 -13.50 9.80 11.47
C GLU A 102 -14.26 11.13 11.57
N ARG A 103 -14.36 11.89 10.47
CA ARG A 103 -15.16 13.14 10.41
C ARG A 103 -16.61 12.90 10.83
N LYS A 104 -17.24 11.87 10.25
CA LYS A 104 -18.62 11.46 10.57
C LYS A 104 -18.80 10.98 12.03
N TYR A 105 -17.74 10.50 12.67
CA TYR A 105 -17.79 10.09 14.08
C TYR A 105 -17.71 11.30 15.02
N ARG A 106 -16.77 12.23 14.78
CA ARG A 106 -16.63 13.50 15.53
C ARG A 106 -17.90 14.35 15.45
N ALA A 107 -18.50 14.46 14.26
CA ALA A 107 -19.77 15.16 14.07
C ALA A 107 -20.95 14.61 14.90
N LYS A 108 -20.86 13.37 15.40
CA LYS A 108 -21.91 12.73 16.23
C LYS A 108 -21.59 12.69 17.72
N HIS A 109 -20.32 12.72 18.12
CA HIS A 109 -19.87 12.52 19.50
C HIS A 109 -19.09 13.71 20.08
N GLY A 110 -18.98 14.82 19.32
CA GLY A 110 -18.19 16.00 19.67
C GLY A 110 -16.78 15.99 19.08
N GLU A 111 -16.18 17.17 18.96
CA GLU A 111 -14.85 17.42 18.36
C GLU A 111 -13.73 16.56 18.98
N GLU A 112 -13.81 16.30 20.29
CA GLU A 112 -12.85 15.52 21.07
C GLU A 112 -12.92 14.00 20.82
N ALA A 113 -14.03 13.50 20.29
CA ALA A 113 -14.29 12.07 20.17
C ALA A 113 -13.52 11.45 18.98
N LYS A 114 -12.48 10.66 19.27
CA LYS A 114 -11.61 10.03 18.26
C LYS A 114 -11.93 8.54 18.11
N LEU A 115 -12.40 8.13 16.92
CA LEU A 115 -12.69 6.72 16.60
C LEU A 115 -11.44 5.82 16.58
N TYR A 116 -10.27 6.40 16.34
CA TYR A 116 -8.98 5.72 16.38
C TYR A 116 -8.01 6.51 17.26
N ASN A 117 -7.47 5.89 18.31
CA ASN A 117 -6.55 6.57 19.26
C ASN A 117 -5.29 7.18 18.63
N ASN A 118 -4.89 6.76 17.43
CA ASN A 118 -3.78 7.36 16.66
C ASN A 118 -4.06 7.21 15.15
N THR A 119 -4.47 8.27 14.48
CA THR A 119 -4.88 8.23 13.06
C THR A 119 -3.70 8.39 12.09
N GLY A 120 -2.72 9.23 12.44
CA GLY A 120 -1.52 9.48 11.61
C GLY A 120 -0.38 8.44 11.70
N LYS A 121 -0.44 7.44 12.59
CA LYS A 121 0.62 6.42 12.72
C LYS A 121 0.14 5.07 12.17
N LYS A 122 0.80 4.51 11.15
CA LYS A 122 0.56 3.15 10.61
C LYS A 122 0.54 2.06 11.73
N HIS A 123 -0.64 1.82 12.30
CA HIS A 123 -0.94 0.82 13.33
C HIS A 123 -2.29 0.18 13.05
N GLY A 124 -2.47 -1.08 13.46
CA GLY A 124 -3.69 -1.84 13.17
C GLY A 124 -3.86 -2.11 11.67
N GLY A 125 -5.12 -2.10 11.20
CA GLY A 125 -5.49 -2.49 9.83
C GLY A 125 -4.78 -1.69 8.72
N LEU A 126 -4.52 -0.39 8.91
CA LEU A 126 -3.85 0.44 7.89
C LEU A 126 -2.40 0.00 7.60
N TRP A 127 -1.71 -0.59 8.59
CA TRP A 127 -0.38 -1.17 8.36
C TRP A 127 -0.46 -2.45 7.53
N TRP A 128 -1.49 -3.29 7.78
CA TRP A 128 -1.72 -4.52 7.03
C TRP A 128 -2.12 -4.25 5.58
N THR A 129 -3.07 -3.34 5.32
CA THR A 129 -3.42 -2.97 3.93
C THR A 129 -2.23 -2.41 3.17
N TYR A 130 -1.36 -1.65 3.84
CA TYR A 130 -0.14 -1.14 3.23
C TYR A 130 0.86 -2.27 2.91
N LEU A 131 1.13 -3.17 3.86
CA LEU A 131 2.06 -4.28 3.64
C LEU A 131 1.58 -5.23 2.54
N ILE A 132 0.29 -5.59 2.55
CA ILE A 132 -0.33 -6.43 1.51
C ILE A 132 -0.22 -5.73 0.15
N SER A 133 -0.47 -4.41 0.08
CA SER A 133 -0.33 -3.68 -1.19
C SER A 133 1.10 -3.72 -1.74
N LEU A 134 2.14 -3.66 -0.90
CA LEU A 134 3.53 -3.76 -1.34
C LEU A 134 3.88 -5.18 -1.83
N PHE A 135 3.39 -6.23 -1.16
CA PHE A 135 3.59 -7.61 -1.62
C PHE A 135 2.89 -7.86 -2.96
N VAL A 136 1.62 -7.47 -3.09
CA VAL A 136 0.86 -7.58 -4.35
C VAL A 136 1.56 -6.80 -5.47
N LYS A 137 2.02 -5.58 -5.19
CA LYS A 137 2.76 -4.75 -6.15
C LYS A 137 4.06 -5.40 -6.63
N THR A 138 4.85 -5.94 -5.69
CA THR A 138 6.10 -6.65 -6.02
C THR A 138 5.81 -7.92 -6.82
N GLY A 139 4.77 -8.68 -6.46
CA GLY A 139 4.33 -9.87 -7.18
C GLY A 139 3.89 -9.56 -8.62
N ILE A 140 3.14 -8.47 -8.82
CA ILE A 140 2.72 -7.98 -10.16
C ILE A 140 3.95 -7.63 -11.01
N GLU A 141 4.88 -6.83 -10.49
CA GLU A 141 6.08 -6.43 -11.23
C GLU A 141 6.95 -7.64 -11.62
N VAL A 142 7.18 -8.57 -10.70
CA VAL A 142 7.93 -9.80 -10.96
C VAL A 142 7.20 -10.67 -11.99
N SER A 143 5.88 -10.81 -11.89
CA SER A 143 5.08 -11.62 -12.82
C SER A 143 5.12 -11.05 -14.25
N PHE A 144 4.97 -9.74 -14.41
CA PHE A 144 5.06 -9.11 -15.74
C PHE A 144 6.47 -9.18 -16.33
N LEU A 145 7.53 -8.99 -15.52
CA LEU A 145 8.91 -9.20 -16.00
C LEU A 145 9.17 -10.65 -16.42
N TYR A 146 8.65 -11.63 -15.66
CA TYR A 146 8.76 -13.05 -16.00
C TYR A 146 8.00 -13.39 -17.29
N ILE A 147 6.78 -12.87 -17.47
CA ILE A 147 6.00 -13.03 -18.70
C ILE A 147 6.75 -12.42 -19.89
N LEU A 148 7.26 -11.18 -19.77
CA LEU A 148 8.05 -10.53 -20.83
C LEU A 148 9.30 -11.35 -21.20
N HIS A 149 10.03 -11.86 -20.21
CA HIS A 149 11.22 -12.70 -20.44
C HIS A 149 10.86 -14.04 -21.11
N ARG A 150 9.70 -14.62 -20.79
CA ARG A 150 9.23 -15.90 -21.36
C ARG A 150 8.67 -15.76 -22.77
N VAL A 151 8.04 -14.62 -23.10
CA VAL A 151 7.41 -14.38 -24.41
C VAL A 151 8.41 -13.87 -25.45
N TYR A 152 9.37 -13.02 -25.05
CA TYR A 152 10.33 -12.39 -25.97
C TYR A 152 11.79 -12.83 -25.71
N ASP A 153 11.96 -14.11 -25.38
CA ASP A 153 13.24 -14.84 -25.25
C ASP A 153 14.43 -13.97 -24.80
N SER A 154 14.44 -13.64 -23.50
CA SER A 154 15.44 -12.76 -22.86
C SER A 154 15.50 -11.31 -23.38
N PHE A 155 14.36 -10.72 -23.74
CA PHE A 155 14.21 -9.34 -24.23
C PHE A 155 14.94 -9.05 -25.55
N TYR A 156 15.24 -10.09 -26.32
CA TYR A 156 15.98 -9.96 -27.58
C TYR A 156 15.04 -9.82 -28.77
N LEU A 157 14.96 -8.63 -29.35
CA LEU A 157 14.29 -8.39 -30.62
C LEU A 157 15.30 -8.55 -31.79
N PRO A 158 15.20 -9.59 -32.64
CA PRO A 158 16.01 -9.68 -33.85
C PRO A 158 15.58 -8.61 -34.88
N ARG A 159 16.43 -8.36 -35.88
CA ARG A 159 16.09 -7.50 -37.03
C ARG A 159 15.26 -8.20 -38.10
N LEU A 160 15.40 -9.53 -38.17
CA LEU A 160 14.76 -10.42 -39.13
C LEU A 160 14.28 -11.67 -38.39
N VAL A 161 13.08 -12.12 -38.74
CA VAL A 161 12.47 -13.38 -38.30
C VAL A 161 12.10 -14.21 -39.52
N LYS A 162 12.13 -15.53 -39.39
CA LYS A 162 11.81 -16.47 -40.47
C LYS A 162 10.46 -17.12 -40.22
N CYS A 163 9.51 -16.89 -41.12
CA CYS A 163 8.12 -17.31 -40.94
C CYS A 163 7.74 -18.42 -41.92
N GLU A 164 7.06 -19.46 -41.43
CA GLU A 164 6.58 -20.61 -42.23
C GLU A 164 5.09 -20.89 -41.99
N VAL A 165 4.32 -19.85 -41.61
CA VAL A 165 2.91 -19.96 -41.21
C VAL A 165 2.00 -19.79 -42.43
N SER A 166 1.00 -20.65 -42.59
CA SER A 166 -0.04 -20.51 -43.64
C SER A 166 -0.75 -19.14 -43.53
N PRO A 167 -0.90 -18.36 -44.63
CA PRO A 167 -0.84 -18.78 -46.03
C PRO A 167 0.49 -18.49 -46.74
N CYS A 168 1.62 -18.33 -46.03
CA CYS A 168 2.92 -18.13 -46.66
C CYS A 168 3.33 -19.37 -47.50
N PRO A 169 3.88 -19.20 -48.72
CA PRO A 169 4.09 -20.31 -49.66
C PRO A 169 5.29 -21.21 -49.32
N ASN A 170 6.26 -20.67 -48.57
CA ASN A 170 7.48 -21.30 -48.08
C ASN A 170 7.94 -20.51 -46.84
N GLN A 171 9.10 -20.85 -46.27
CA GLN A 171 9.79 -20.00 -45.32
C GLN A 171 10.12 -18.63 -45.95
N VAL A 172 9.56 -17.55 -45.39
CA VAL A 172 9.82 -16.16 -45.80
C VAL A 172 10.61 -15.41 -44.74
N ASP A 173 11.48 -14.51 -45.20
CA ASP A 173 12.19 -13.57 -44.33
C ASP A 173 11.31 -12.33 -44.08
N CYS A 174 11.04 -12.01 -42.81
CA CYS A 174 10.30 -10.82 -42.39
C CYS A 174 11.17 -9.91 -41.53
N TYR A 175 11.13 -8.60 -41.81
CA TYR A 175 11.91 -7.56 -41.16
C TYR A 175 11.03 -6.81 -40.15
N ILE A 176 11.60 -6.56 -38.96
CA ILE A 176 10.92 -5.84 -37.88
C ILE A 176 11.35 -4.37 -37.90
N GLY A 177 10.41 -3.45 -38.03
CA GLY A 177 10.65 -2.01 -37.94
C GLY A 177 11.21 -1.56 -36.58
N HIS A 178 12.14 -0.60 -36.63
CA HIS A 178 12.80 0.06 -35.49
C HIS A 178 13.29 -0.87 -34.35
N PRO A 179 13.98 -2.00 -34.65
CA PRO A 179 14.22 -3.06 -33.66
C PRO A 179 15.27 -2.65 -32.61
N THR A 180 16.21 -1.77 -32.97
CA THR A 180 17.21 -1.19 -32.07
C THR A 180 16.57 -0.23 -31.06
N GLU A 181 15.69 0.66 -31.53
CA GLU A 181 14.95 1.59 -30.67
C GLU A 181 14.02 0.84 -29.71
N LYS A 182 13.25 -0.11 -30.24
CA LYS A 182 12.38 -0.99 -29.45
C LYS A 182 13.14 -1.71 -28.32
N LYS A 183 14.36 -2.19 -28.59
CA LYS A 183 15.22 -2.79 -27.55
C LYS A 183 15.71 -1.78 -26.52
N VAL A 184 16.12 -0.59 -26.92
CA VAL A 184 16.55 0.47 -25.99
C VAL A 184 15.41 0.86 -25.04
N PHE A 185 14.20 1.11 -25.57
CA PHE A 185 13.03 1.39 -24.75
C PHE A 185 12.63 0.21 -23.86
N THR A 186 12.73 -1.03 -24.36
CA THR A 186 12.51 -2.25 -23.55
C THR A 186 13.48 -2.32 -22.36
N TYR A 187 14.77 -2.07 -22.57
CA TYR A 187 15.74 -2.07 -21.47
C TYR A 187 15.50 -0.95 -20.46
N PHE A 188 15.10 0.26 -20.88
CA PHE A 188 14.71 1.32 -19.94
C PHE A 188 13.49 0.91 -19.09
N MET A 189 12.47 0.31 -19.72
CA MET A 189 11.27 -0.14 -19.02
C MET A 189 11.54 -1.31 -18.05
N VAL A 190 12.37 -2.28 -18.46
CA VAL A 190 12.80 -3.41 -17.62
C VAL A 190 13.67 -2.92 -16.46
N GLY A 191 14.64 -2.03 -16.72
CA GLY A 191 15.50 -1.43 -15.69
C GLY A 191 14.72 -0.62 -14.65
N ALA A 192 13.75 0.20 -15.09
CA ALA A 192 12.85 0.92 -14.19
C ALA A 192 11.98 -0.04 -13.36
N SER A 193 11.53 -1.16 -13.94
CA SER A 193 10.77 -2.21 -13.24
C SER A 193 11.62 -2.93 -12.19
N ALA A 194 12.87 -3.25 -12.51
CA ALA A 194 13.83 -3.85 -11.56
C ALA A 194 14.13 -2.89 -10.39
N LEU A 195 14.34 -1.60 -10.67
CA LEU A 195 14.51 -0.57 -9.63
C LEU A 195 13.24 -0.43 -8.76
N CYS A 196 12.05 -0.48 -9.36
CA CYS A 196 10.77 -0.54 -8.65
C CYS A 196 10.72 -1.71 -7.65
N ILE A 197 11.10 -2.92 -8.09
CA ILE A 197 11.12 -4.14 -7.27
C ILE A 197 12.08 -3.99 -6.10
N VAL A 198 13.33 -3.59 -6.35
CA VAL A 198 14.36 -3.40 -5.30
C VAL A 198 13.87 -2.40 -4.25
N LEU A 199 13.33 -1.25 -4.66
CA LEU A 199 12.83 -0.25 -3.72
C LEU A 199 11.59 -0.71 -2.93
N ASN A 200 10.67 -1.45 -3.55
CA ASN A 200 9.53 -2.06 -2.85
C ASN A 200 10.00 -3.07 -1.79
N ILE A 201 10.98 -3.92 -2.13
CA ILE A 201 11.59 -4.88 -1.19
C ILE A 201 12.28 -4.14 -0.03
N CYS A 202 13.05 -3.09 -0.31
CA CYS A 202 13.68 -2.25 0.73
C CYS A 202 12.63 -1.61 1.67
N GLU A 203 11.48 -1.15 1.15
CA GLU A 203 10.41 -0.62 2.00
C GLU A 203 9.72 -1.73 2.84
N ILE A 204 9.49 -2.92 2.27
CA ILE A 204 8.97 -4.08 3.02
C ILE A 204 9.92 -4.42 4.19
N ILE A 205 11.22 -4.54 3.94
CA ILE A 205 12.24 -4.80 4.96
C ILE A 205 12.24 -3.70 6.03
N TYR A 206 12.25 -2.42 5.64
CA TYR A 206 12.20 -1.29 6.57
C TYR A 206 10.98 -1.35 7.50
N LEU A 207 9.79 -1.66 6.96
CA LEU A 207 8.55 -1.72 7.73
C LEU A 207 8.49 -2.93 8.68
N ILE A 208 9.05 -4.07 8.27
CA ILE A 208 9.18 -5.27 9.11
C ILE A 208 10.16 -5.00 10.25
N SER A 209 11.38 -4.53 9.96
CA SER A 209 12.40 -4.20 10.96
C SER A 209 11.90 -3.16 11.98
N LYS A 210 11.21 -2.11 11.51
CA LYS A 210 10.58 -1.10 12.39
C LYS A 210 9.41 -1.65 13.21
N ARG A 211 8.79 -2.77 12.82
CA ARG A 211 7.78 -3.45 13.64
C ARG A 211 8.45 -4.35 14.68
N ILE A 212 9.45 -5.14 14.29
CA ILE A 212 10.23 -6.01 15.18
C ILE A 212 10.87 -5.19 16.31
N ALA A 213 11.57 -4.09 16.00
CA ALA A 213 12.19 -3.23 17.01
C ALA A 213 11.18 -2.66 18.03
N ARG A 214 9.97 -2.30 17.58
CA ARG A 214 8.90 -1.83 18.49
C ARG A 214 8.32 -2.96 19.36
N CYS A 215 8.19 -4.16 18.82
CA CYS A 215 7.79 -5.34 19.58
C CYS A 215 8.83 -5.70 20.65
N ALA A 216 10.12 -5.77 20.26
CA ALA A 216 11.23 -6.04 21.18
C ALA A 216 11.32 -5.01 22.32
N ASN A 217 11.21 -3.72 22.01
CA ASN A 217 11.20 -2.66 23.02
C ASN A 217 9.98 -2.77 23.96
N LYS A 218 8.81 -3.21 23.46
CA LYS A 218 7.62 -3.44 24.31
C LYS A 218 7.81 -4.63 25.25
N VAL A 219 8.42 -5.73 24.77
CA VAL A 219 8.76 -6.89 25.62
C VAL A 219 9.81 -6.52 26.66
N LYS A 220 10.90 -5.86 26.27
CA LYS A 220 11.97 -5.42 27.19
C LYS A 220 11.45 -4.49 28.30
N ARG A 221 10.53 -3.58 27.97
CA ARG A 221 9.86 -2.72 28.97
C ARG A 221 8.91 -3.51 29.87
N ARG A 222 8.22 -4.53 29.35
CA ARG A 222 7.34 -5.41 30.16
C ARG A 222 8.15 -6.25 31.15
N ASN A 223 9.29 -6.83 30.74
CA ASN A 223 10.19 -7.55 31.65
C ASN A 223 10.75 -6.64 32.76
N ARG A 224 11.15 -5.40 32.45
CA ARG A 224 11.60 -4.44 33.47
C ARG A 224 10.52 -4.15 34.52
N ASN A 225 9.29 -3.88 34.08
CA ASN A 225 8.17 -3.66 35.00
C ASN A 225 7.81 -4.91 35.82
N MET A 226 8.09 -6.11 35.32
CA MET A 226 7.81 -7.37 36.01
C MET A 226 8.90 -7.74 37.01
N ALA A 227 10.16 -7.36 36.75
CA ALA A 227 11.27 -7.49 37.71
C ALA A 227 11.06 -6.59 38.94
N VAL A 228 10.76 -5.31 38.72
CA VAL A 228 10.52 -4.33 39.81
C VAL A 228 9.38 -4.78 40.75
N HIS A 229 8.37 -5.48 40.24
CA HIS A 229 7.27 -5.99 41.06
C HIS A 229 7.60 -7.27 41.85
N HIS A 230 8.75 -7.90 41.59
CA HIS A 230 9.21 -9.09 42.30
C HIS A 230 10.17 -8.75 43.45
N ASP A 231 10.91 -7.64 43.33
CA ASP A 231 11.74 -7.12 44.43
C ASP A 231 10.86 -6.61 45.59
N ASP A 232 9.70 -6.01 45.29
CA ASP A 232 8.71 -5.45 46.24
C ASP A 232 7.92 -6.50 47.05
N PHE A 233 8.32 -7.78 46.99
CA PHE A 233 7.68 -8.91 47.69
C PHE A 233 8.66 -9.76 48.52
N ASN A 234 9.92 -9.30 48.67
CA ASN A 234 11.02 -10.07 49.25
C ASN A 234 11.80 -9.36 50.38
N ASP A 235 11.25 -8.27 50.95
CA ASP A 235 11.80 -7.66 52.17
C ASP A 235 11.17 -8.29 53.43
N ASP A 236 11.75 -9.40 53.87
CA ASP A 236 11.58 -9.90 55.25
C ASP A 236 12.83 -10.71 55.71
N PRO A 237 13.79 -10.10 56.44
CA PRO A 237 14.89 -10.82 57.08
C PRO A 237 14.78 -10.82 58.62
N PHE A 238 14.60 -12.02 59.18
CA PHE A 238 14.53 -12.36 60.61
C PHE A 238 15.73 -11.89 61.47
N ASN A 239 15.47 -11.48 62.73
CA ASN A 239 16.33 -11.60 63.95
C ASN A 239 15.65 -10.94 65.17
N ASN A 240 15.76 -11.36 66.44
CA ASN A 240 16.11 -12.65 67.07
C ASN A 240 15.55 -12.68 68.55
N CYS A 241 15.67 -13.80 69.27
CA CYS A 241 14.97 -14.18 70.51
C CYS A 241 15.01 -13.24 71.75
N ASN A 242 13.90 -13.19 72.51
CA ASN A 242 13.77 -13.76 73.88
C ASN A 242 12.34 -13.58 74.47
N GLN A 243 11.86 -14.57 75.25
CA GLN A 243 10.53 -14.60 75.89
C GLN A 243 10.63 -14.21 77.39
N PRO A 244 9.52 -13.77 78.04
CA PRO A 244 8.55 -14.73 78.60
C PRO A 244 7.07 -14.33 78.42
N MET A 245 6.16 -15.27 78.74
CA MET A 245 4.71 -15.13 78.61
C MET A 245 4.10 -13.96 79.40
N THR A 246 3.04 -13.38 78.86
CA THR A 246 1.82 -13.12 79.65
C THR A 246 0.58 -13.36 78.79
N ARG A 247 -0.41 -14.06 79.37
CA ARG A 247 -1.63 -14.49 78.69
C ARG A 247 -2.73 -13.49 79.02
N VAL A 248 -3.28 -12.80 78.02
CA VAL A 248 -4.52 -12.02 78.17
C VAL A 248 -5.38 -12.23 76.91
N ASP A 249 -6.47 -12.98 77.06
CA ASP A 249 -7.57 -13.01 76.09
C ASP A 249 -8.23 -11.64 75.96
N LEU A 250 -8.52 -11.17 74.73
CA LEU A 250 -9.69 -10.32 74.48
C LEU A 250 -10.12 -10.25 73.00
N LYS A 251 -10.98 -11.21 72.61
CA LYS A 251 -12.21 -11.06 71.80
C LYS A 251 -12.19 -10.16 70.54
N GLU A 252 -12.39 -10.80 69.38
CA GLU A 252 -12.57 -10.17 68.07
C GLU A 252 -13.71 -9.14 67.97
N LYS A 253 -13.50 -8.07 67.19
CA LYS A 253 -14.56 -7.35 66.44
C LYS A 253 -13.97 -6.52 65.28
N PRO A 254 -14.49 -6.61 64.05
CA PRO A 254 -13.95 -5.83 62.92
C PRO A 254 -14.51 -4.40 62.88
N PRO A 255 -13.70 -3.36 62.60
CA PRO A 255 -14.19 -2.00 62.44
C PRO A 255 -14.67 -1.72 61.00
N SER A 256 -15.90 -1.20 60.92
CA SER A 256 -16.47 -0.58 59.72
C SER A 256 -15.68 0.67 59.31
N PHE A 257 -15.32 0.79 58.02
CA PHE A 257 -14.75 2.03 57.48
C PHE A 257 -15.86 2.94 56.93
N LYS A 258 -16.06 4.10 57.57
CA LYS A 258 -16.96 5.15 57.08
C LYS A 258 -16.23 6.11 56.12
N SER A 259 -16.96 6.55 55.11
CA SER A 259 -16.52 7.53 54.10
C SER A 259 -16.11 8.88 54.71
N ALA A 260 -15.04 9.49 54.17
CA ALA A 260 -14.83 10.93 54.24
C ALA A 260 -14.09 11.48 53.00
N TYR A 261 -14.84 11.92 51.98
CA TYR A 261 -14.57 13.23 51.37
C TYR A 261 -15.85 13.84 50.79
N ARG A 262 -16.25 15.00 51.29
CA ARG A 262 -17.47 15.72 50.91
C ARG A 262 -17.18 17.22 50.82
N SER A 263 -17.24 17.78 49.61
CA SER A 263 -17.38 19.23 49.31
C SER A 263 -17.41 19.38 47.77
N SER A 264 -18.10 20.29 47.06
CA SER A 264 -19.33 21.10 47.27
C SER A 264 -19.61 21.82 45.91
N TYR A 265 -20.82 22.08 45.38
CA TYR A 265 -22.18 21.82 45.87
C TYR A 265 -23.17 21.43 44.72
N LYS A 266 -24.14 22.28 44.41
CA LYS A 266 -25.27 22.20 43.42
C LYS A 266 -25.99 23.59 43.47
N PRO A 267 -27.13 23.84 42.77
CA PRO A 267 -27.62 23.39 41.45
C PRO A 267 -28.18 24.60 40.61
N SER A 268 -28.82 24.32 39.46
CA SER A 268 -30.15 24.89 39.12
C SER A 268 -30.78 24.09 37.97
N ALA A 269 -32.11 23.97 37.98
CA ALA A 269 -32.87 23.23 36.97
C ALA A 269 -34.04 24.07 36.44
N LEU A 270 -34.60 23.60 35.33
CA LEU A 270 -35.99 23.81 34.90
C LEU A 270 -36.32 25.13 34.17
N LYS A 271 -36.46 25.03 32.84
CA LYS A 271 -37.74 25.33 32.18
C LYS A 271 -37.93 24.59 30.86
N LEU A 272 -39.16 24.11 30.67
CA LEU A 272 -39.71 23.47 29.49
C LEU A 272 -40.57 24.52 28.77
N GLU A 273 -40.39 24.73 27.47
CA GLU A 273 -41.49 25.16 26.59
C GLU A 273 -41.19 24.80 25.12
N GLU A 274 -42.23 24.37 24.40
CA GLU A 274 -42.17 24.02 22.98
C GLU A 274 -42.17 25.26 22.07
N LYS A 275 -41.47 25.20 20.93
CA LYS A 275 -42.03 25.82 19.72
C LYS A 275 -41.63 25.12 18.41
N ILE A 276 -42.63 24.45 17.86
CA ILE A 276 -42.82 23.94 16.50
C ILE A 276 -42.30 24.92 15.43
N ARG A 277 -41.58 24.42 14.40
CA ARG A 277 -42.10 24.31 13.01
C ARG A 277 -41.05 23.77 12.02
N ALA A 278 -41.47 22.80 11.21
CA ALA A 278 -40.69 22.28 10.08
C ALA A 278 -40.82 23.17 8.83
N SER A 279 -39.85 23.08 7.92
CA SER A 279 -40.13 23.20 6.48
C SER A 279 -39.05 22.50 5.66
N ALA A 280 -39.47 21.64 4.74
CA ALA A 280 -38.65 21.07 3.68
C ALA A 280 -39.31 21.40 2.33
N PRO A 281 -38.56 21.78 1.29
CA PRO A 281 -39.10 21.84 -0.08
C PRO A 281 -39.07 20.46 -0.74
N ASN A 282 -40.18 20.14 -1.39
CA ASN A 282 -40.52 18.88 -2.03
C ASN A 282 -39.49 18.26 -3.00
N LEU A 283 -39.55 16.93 -3.07
CA LEU A 283 -39.17 16.14 -4.23
C LEU A 283 -40.45 15.84 -5.05
N SER A 284 -40.48 16.11 -6.36
CA SER A 284 -41.54 15.61 -7.25
C SER A 284 -41.09 15.64 -8.72
N LEU A 285 -41.12 14.45 -9.35
CA LEU A 285 -40.95 14.13 -10.78
C LEU A 285 -39.84 14.88 -11.55
#